data_AF-A0A859D0T0-F1
#
_entry.id   AF-A0A859D0T0-F1
#
_cell.length_a   1.000
_cell.length_b   1.000
_cell.length_c   1.000
_cell.angle_alpha   90.00
_cell.angle_beta   90.00
_cell.angle_gamma   90.00
#
_symmetry.space_group_name_H-M   'P 1'
#
loop_
_entity.id
_entity.type
_entity.pdbx_description
1 polymer ?
#
loop_
_entity_poly.entity_id
_entity_poly.type
_entity_poly.pdbx_seq_one_letter_code
_entity_poly.pdbx_strand_id
1 'polypeptide(L)'
;MGTTSGYEIAEAAFSDIESFFLSPVNFQINRELNVTSMRGNAAIRGSGKTARVRLSYEFCNYELSALEDYIFVLTIICHELAHYLNFHNEYKDETELDSVALESRADHFGAQILMVLITFGSKTTRLMKQVDAAINPTVITKSIGKSLRLIYDEIYINGNSELYPEPKLRVGISIAGYLSFYHRYFGSLPEGFTVRFLLTVMREGNLSGLLEGFDENQQENAVEKITSTHAQLQERFPLMILGFKQKFGYFLTSQFDASENDRTKHRMMLEKHVSEFELS
;
A
#
# COMPACT_ATOMS: atom_id res chain seq x y z
N MET A 1 29.42 0.19 -2.36
CA MET A 1 27.98 0.46 -2.39
C MET A 1 27.47 0.25 -0.97
N GLY A 2 26.71 1.19 -0.41
CA GLY A 2 26.11 0.97 0.92
C GLY A 2 25.04 -0.10 0.79
N THR A 3 25.06 -1.11 1.64
CA THR A 3 24.01 -2.14 1.71
C THR A 3 22.78 -1.50 2.32
N THR A 4 21.77 -1.16 1.51
CA THR A 4 20.46 -0.77 2.02
C THR A 4 19.81 -2.00 2.64
N SER A 5 19.26 -1.85 3.84
CA SER A 5 18.60 -2.89 4.62
C SER A 5 17.10 -2.64 4.74
N GLY A 6 16.32 -3.67 5.11
CA GLY A 6 14.89 -3.51 5.39
C GLY A 6 14.58 -2.50 6.49
N TYR A 7 15.47 -2.36 7.48
CA TYR A 7 15.39 -1.33 8.52
C TYR A 7 15.41 0.08 7.92
N GLU A 8 16.37 0.38 7.04
CA GLU A 8 16.52 1.71 6.44
C GLU A 8 15.33 2.05 5.53
N ILE A 9 14.80 1.07 4.82
CA ILE A 9 13.61 1.24 3.97
C ILE A 9 12.40 1.58 4.83
N ALA A 10 12.20 0.86 5.95
CA ALA A 10 11.11 1.14 6.87
C ALA A 10 11.20 2.54 7.46
N GLU A 11 12.36 2.93 8.00
CA GLU A 11 12.58 4.26 8.54
C GLU A 11 12.36 5.37 7.50
N ALA A 12 12.83 5.18 6.27
CA ALA A 12 12.61 6.13 5.18
C ALA A 12 11.12 6.25 4.81
N ALA A 13 10.44 5.11 4.65
CA ALA A 13 9.01 5.07 4.33
C ALA A 13 8.18 5.76 5.41
N PHE A 14 8.38 5.39 6.68
CA PHE A 14 7.66 5.98 7.79
C PHE A 14 7.89 7.48 7.89
N SER A 15 9.14 7.92 7.78
CA SER A 15 9.47 9.34 7.88
C SER A 15 8.92 10.15 6.70
N ASP A 16 8.81 9.56 5.51
CA ASP A 16 8.12 10.21 4.39
C ASP A 16 6.60 10.26 4.63
N ILE A 17 5.97 9.18 5.10
CA ILE A 17 4.53 9.19 5.47
C ILE A 17 4.22 10.25 6.52
N GLU A 18 4.98 10.31 7.60
CA GLU A 18 4.82 11.32 8.66
C GLU A 18 4.90 12.74 8.08
N SER A 19 5.82 12.96 7.13
CA SER A 19 5.96 14.24 6.45
C SER A 19 4.80 14.59 5.50
N PHE A 20 3.96 13.62 5.13
CA PHE A 20 2.77 13.86 4.32
C PHE A 20 1.63 14.49 5.12
N PHE A 21 1.68 14.43 6.44
CA PHE A 21 0.75 15.13 7.32
C PHE A 21 1.15 16.59 7.50
N LEU A 22 0.16 17.42 7.85
CA LEU A 22 0.34 18.82 8.24
C LEU A 22 1.03 18.87 9.60
N SER A 23 1.97 19.81 9.76
CA SER A 23 2.77 19.94 11.00
C SER A 23 1.94 20.05 12.28
N PRO A 24 0.80 20.77 12.33
CA PRO A 24 -0.03 20.86 13.54
C PRO A 24 -0.62 19.53 14.02
N VAL A 25 -0.76 18.55 13.12
CA VAL A 25 -1.30 17.22 13.44
C VAL A 25 -0.28 16.41 14.25
N ASN A 26 1.01 16.70 14.07
CA ASN A 26 2.13 15.99 14.71
C ASN A 26 1.99 14.45 14.62
N PHE A 27 1.58 13.95 13.45
CA PHE A 27 1.38 12.53 13.22
C PHE A 27 2.71 11.79 13.28
N GLN A 28 2.73 10.68 14.03
CA GLN A 28 3.88 9.79 14.16
C GLN A 28 3.43 8.34 14.07
N ILE A 29 4.24 7.53 13.40
CA ILE A 29 4.01 6.10 13.30
C ILE A 29 4.68 5.43 14.49
N ASN A 30 3.87 4.87 15.38
CA ASN A 30 4.39 3.97 16.41
C ASN A 30 4.97 2.73 15.74
N ARG A 31 6.21 2.37 16.10
CA ARG A 31 6.94 1.28 15.46
C ARG A 31 7.86 0.56 16.42
N GLU A 32 8.00 -0.75 16.22
CA GLU A 32 8.86 -1.65 16.97
C GLU A 32 9.68 -2.46 15.96
N LEU A 33 10.95 -2.12 15.81
CA LEU A 33 11.83 -2.67 14.77
C LEU A 33 12.85 -3.63 15.38
N ASN A 34 13.40 -4.54 14.56
CA ASN A 34 14.35 -5.57 14.99
C ASN A 34 13.79 -6.51 16.07
N VAL A 35 12.51 -6.90 15.96
CA VAL A 35 11.86 -7.79 16.93
C VAL A 35 12.33 -9.23 16.70
N THR A 36 13.03 -9.81 17.66
CA THR A 36 13.53 -11.20 17.57
C THR A 36 12.48 -12.27 17.91
N SER A 37 11.41 -11.89 18.61
CA SER A 37 10.35 -12.80 19.05
C SER A 37 9.05 -12.58 18.25
N MET A 38 9.11 -12.79 16.93
CA MET A 38 7.98 -12.57 16.04
C MET A 38 7.74 -13.78 15.14
N ARG A 39 6.46 -14.18 15.00
CA ARG A 39 6.04 -15.14 13.97
C ARG A 39 5.71 -14.34 12.72
N GLY A 40 6.57 -14.41 11.70
CA GLY A 40 6.42 -13.68 10.44
C GLY A 40 7.28 -12.41 10.34
N ASN A 41 7.28 -11.82 9.15
CA ASN A 41 8.21 -10.74 8.79
C ASN A 41 7.78 -9.37 9.32
N ALA A 42 6.48 -9.05 9.21
CA ALA A 42 5.88 -7.78 9.57
C ALA A 42 4.44 -7.98 10.07
N ALA A 43 3.93 -7.05 10.89
CA ALA A 43 2.56 -7.06 11.40
C ALA A 43 2.19 -5.74 12.10
N ILE A 44 0.92 -5.36 12.10
CA ILE A 44 0.36 -4.38 13.05
C ILE A 44 -0.04 -5.07 14.36
N ARG A 45 0.27 -4.44 15.50
CA ARG A 45 -0.15 -4.88 16.84
C ARG A 45 -0.74 -3.74 17.66
N GLY A 46 -1.65 -4.08 18.56
CA GLY A 46 -2.37 -3.12 19.38
C GLY A 46 -3.48 -2.40 18.62
N SER A 47 -4.14 -1.48 19.31
CA SER A 47 -5.23 -0.63 18.78
C SER A 47 -5.16 0.77 19.40
N GLY A 48 -5.79 1.75 18.76
CA GLY A 48 -5.77 3.15 19.19
C GLY A 48 -4.34 3.65 19.44
N LYS A 49 -4.11 4.25 20.61
CA LYS A 49 -2.79 4.79 21.00
C LYS A 49 -1.68 3.75 21.12
N THR A 50 -2.01 2.46 21.18
CA THR A 50 -1.04 1.36 21.30
C THR A 50 -0.78 0.63 19.98
N ALA A 51 -1.52 1.00 18.92
CA ALA A 51 -1.30 0.51 17.57
C ALA A 51 0.13 0.83 17.16
N ARG A 52 0.83 -0.14 16.57
CA ARG A 52 2.22 0.00 16.10
C ARG A 52 2.55 -0.98 15.00
N VAL A 53 3.41 -0.57 14.08
CA VAL A 53 4.03 -1.44 13.07
C VAL A 53 5.17 -2.21 13.73
N ARG A 54 5.19 -3.55 13.62
CA ARG A 54 6.27 -4.39 14.13
C ARG A 54 6.99 -5.07 12.98
N LEU A 55 8.32 -4.99 12.96
CA LEU A 55 9.16 -5.66 11.96
C LEU A 55 10.12 -6.62 12.68
N SER A 56 10.23 -7.83 12.15
CA SER A 56 11.14 -8.87 12.66
C SER A 56 12.61 -8.49 12.47
N TYR A 57 13.50 -9.11 13.24
CA TYR A 57 14.94 -8.97 13.07
C TYR A 57 15.39 -9.38 11.67
N GLU A 58 14.90 -10.51 11.17
CA GLU A 58 15.22 -11.05 9.86
C GLU A 58 14.79 -10.08 8.74
N PHE A 59 13.59 -9.50 8.85
CA PHE A 59 13.12 -8.51 7.89
C PHE A 59 13.95 -7.22 7.93
N CYS A 60 14.27 -6.71 9.12
CA CYS A 60 15.08 -5.51 9.27
C CYS A 60 16.50 -5.68 8.72
N ASN A 61 17.07 -6.88 8.79
CA ASN A 61 18.40 -7.22 8.30
C ASN A 61 18.38 -7.87 6.92
N TYR A 62 17.23 -7.87 6.22
CA TYR A 62 17.14 -8.37 4.86
C TYR A 62 18.06 -7.55 3.95
N GLU A 63 19.03 -8.22 3.33
CA GLU A 63 19.99 -7.61 2.43
C GLU A 63 19.43 -7.53 1.02
N LEU A 64 19.52 -6.35 0.42
CA LEU A 64 19.02 -6.11 -0.92
C LEU A 64 20.10 -6.42 -1.96
N SER A 65 19.73 -7.19 -2.99
CA SER A 65 20.59 -7.52 -4.14
C SER A 65 20.21 -6.76 -5.41
N ALA A 66 18.95 -6.32 -5.52
CA ALA A 66 18.44 -5.59 -6.68
C ALA A 66 17.27 -4.65 -6.35
N LEU A 67 16.82 -3.87 -7.34
CA LEU A 67 15.68 -2.96 -7.18
C LEU A 67 14.36 -3.70 -6.90
N GLU A 68 14.18 -4.90 -7.44
CA GLU A 68 13.03 -5.76 -7.12
C GLU A 68 12.97 -6.16 -5.64
N ASP A 69 14.11 -6.35 -4.97
CA ASP A 69 14.17 -6.60 -3.53
C ASP A 69 13.73 -5.37 -2.73
N TYR A 70 14.13 -4.18 -3.18
CA TYR A 70 13.68 -2.92 -2.60
C TYR A 70 12.16 -2.78 -2.67
N ILE A 71 11.58 -3.04 -3.84
CA ILE A 71 10.13 -2.96 -4.04
C ILE A 71 9.43 -4.06 -3.25
N PHE A 72 10.00 -5.26 -3.14
CA PHE A 72 9.47 -6.37 -2.33
C PHE A 72 9.35 -5.98 -0.86
N VAL A 73 10.46 -5.52 -0.25
CA VAL A 73 10.50 -5.06 1.14
C VAL A 73 9.55 -3.89 1.36
N LEU A 74 9.58 -2.88 0.47
CA LEU A 74 8.72 -1.72 0.57
C LEU A 74 7.23 -2.09 0.46
N THR A 75 6.88 -3.09 -0.36
CA THR A 75 5.48 -3.53 -0.50
C THR A 75 4.94 -4.11 0.80
N ILE A 76 5.73 -4.94 1.49
CA ILE A 76 5.36 -5.50 2.80
C ILE A 76 5.17 -4.37 3.83
N ILE A 77 6.09 -3.40 3.87
CA ILE A 77 5.95 -2.22 4.75
C ILE A 77 4.69 -1.42 4.42
N CYS A 78 4.39 -1.22 3.13
CA CYS A 78 3.23 -0.46 2.70
C CYS A 78 1.91 -1.18 2.99
N HIS A 79 1.88 -2.52 2.92
CA HIS A 79 0.74 -3.32 3.35
C HIS A 79 0.46 -3.12 4.85
N GLU A 80 1.48 -3.18 5.71
CA GLU A 80 1.31 -2.89 7.13
C GLU A 80 0.87 -1.44 7.38
N LEU A 81 1.46 -0.49 6.67
CA LEU A 81 1.03 0.91 6.72
C LEU A 81 -0.43 1.08 6.30
N ALA A 82 -0.92 0.25 5.39
CA ALA A 82 -2.32 0.28 5.02
C ALA A 82 -3.23 -0.14 6.18
N HIS A 83 -2.88 -1.19 6.93
CA HIS A 83 -3.60 -1.53 8.16
C HIS A 83 -3.52 -0.42 9.20
N TYR A 84 -2.34 0.18 9.39
CA TYR A 84 -2.13 1.23 10.38
C TYR A 84 -2.94 2.49 10.06
N LEU A 85 -2.84 2.99 8.82
CA LEU A 85 -3.50 4.22 8.38
C LEU A 85 -5.02 4.07 8.25
N ASN A 86 -5.52 2.87 7.97
CA ASN A 86 -6.95 2.61 7.90
C ASN A 86 -7.53 2.05 9.21
N PHE A 87 -6.76 2.01 10.30
CA PHE A 87 -7.18 1.48 11.60
C PHE A 87 -7.81 0.08 11.55
N HIS A 88 -7.33 -0.80 10.66
CA HIS A 88 -7.91 -2.15 10.50
C HIS A 88 -7.90 -2.95 11.81
N ASN A 89 -6.88 -2.75 12.66
CA ASN A 89 -6.80 -3.38 13.98
C ASN A 89 -7.87 -2.90 14.99
N GLU A 90 -8.63 -1.86 14.67
CA GLU A 90 -9.76 -1.40 15.49
C GLU A 90 -11.09 -2.00 15.04
N TYR A 91 -11.13 -2.60 13.85
CA TYR A 91 -12.26 -3.38 13.40
C TYR A 91 -12.30 -4.72 14.12
N LYS A 92 -13.51 -5.17 14.46
CA LYS A 92 -13.72 -6.50 15.02
C LYS A 92 -14.47 -7.29 13.96
N ASP A 93 -13.77 -8.23 13.36
CA ASP A 93 -14.34 -9.11 12.33
C ASP A 93 -15.54 -9.89 12.89
N GLU A 94 -16.64 -9.89 12.14
CA GLU A 94 -17.83 -10.68 12.45
C GLU A 94 -17.83 -11.98 11.63
N THR A 95 -17.18 -11.95 10.47
CA THR A 95 -17.06 -13.05 9.50
C THR A 95 -15.65 -13.13 8.93
N GLU A 96 -15.26 -14.30 8.41
CA GLU A 96 -13.99 -14.48 7.69
C GLU A 96 -13.88 -13.55 6.46
N LEU A 97 -15.02 -13.28 5.82
CA LEU A 97 -15.11 -12.34 4.70
C LEU A 97 -14.75 -10.90 5.10
N ASP A 98 -14.90 -10.52 6.39
CA ASP A 98 -14.43 -9.22 6.86
C ASP A 98 -12.90 -9.16 6.87
N SER A 99 -12.24 -10.21 7.35
CA SER A 99 -10.77 -10.31 7.32
C SER A 99 -10.26 -10.29 5.87
N VAL A 100 -10.86 -11.08 4.98
CA VAL A 100 -10.52 -11.10 3.54
C VAL A 100 -10.68 -9.72 2.92
N ALA A 101 -11.72 -8.97 3.30
CA ALA A 101 -11.95 -7.61 2.83
C ALA A 101 -10.88 -6.62 3.33
N LEU A 102 -10.51 -6.68 4.62
CA LEU A 102 -9.46 -5.83 5.20
C LEU A 102 -8.09 -6.11 4.57
N GLU A 103 -7.74 -7.38 4.38
CA GLU A 103 -6.49 -7.82 3.74
C GLU A 103 -6.44 -7.43 2.26
N SER A 104 -7.56 -7.61 1.54
CA SER A 104 -7.70 -7.13 0.15
C SER A 104 -7.49 -5.62 0.05
N ARG A 105 -8.06 -4.86 0.98
CA ARG A 105 -7.79 -3.42 1.01
C ARG A 105 -6.32 -3.15 1.29
N ALA A 106 -5.72 -3.84 2.25
CA ALA A 106 -4.33 -3.59 2.62
C ALA A 106 -3.38 -3.82 1.44
N ASP A 107 -3.61 -4.85 0.62
CA ASP A 107 -2.86 -5.06 -0.63
C ASP A 107 -3.06 -3.92 -1.64
N HIS A 108 -4.31 -3.49 -1.88
CA HIS A 108 -4.59 -2.41 -2.84
C HIS A 108 -4.04 -1.06 -2.35
N PHE A 109 -4.32 -0.69 -1.10
CA PHE A 109 -3.88 0.59 -0.54
C PHE A 109 -2.38 0.60 -0.29
N GLY A 110 -1.80 -0.52 0.11
CA GLY A 110 -0.35 -0.68 0.21
C GLY A 110 0.33 -0.42 -1.13
N ALA A 111 -0.20 -0.95 -2.22
CA ALA A 111 0.28 -0.62 -3.57
C ALA A 111 0.17 0.88 -3.90
N GLN A 112 -0.91 1.56 -3.49
CA GLN A 112 -1.04 3.02 -3.64
C GLN A 112 0.00 3.78 -2.80
N ILE A 113 0.18 3.40 -1.53
CA ILE A 113 1.17 3.98 -0.61
C ILE A 113 2.57 3.86 -1.21
N LEU A 114 2.92 2.68 -1.72
CA LEU A 114 4.19 2.44 -2.38
C LEU A 114 4.41 3.44 -3.52
N MET A 115 3.43 3.59 -4.41
CA MET A 115 3.54 4.51 -5.55
C MET A 115 3.70 5.97 -5.11
N VAL A 116 2.97 6.39 -4.08
CA VAL A 116 3.10 7.73 -3.50
C VAL A 116 4.50 7.92 -2.91
N LEU A 117 5.04 6.95 -2.19
CA LEU A 117 6.37 7.00 -1.58
C LEU A 117 7.48 7.05 -2.62
N ILE A 118 7.45 6.21 -3.67
CA ILE A 118 8.51 6.22 -4.69
C ILE A 118 8.39 7.40 -5.69
N THR A 119 7.24 8.08 -5.72
CA THR A 119 7.02 9.27 -6.56
C THR A 119 7.32 10.56 -5.81
N PHE A 120 6.94 10.65 -4.54
CA PHE A 120 6.98 11.90 -3.78
C PHE A 120 7.76 11.83 -2.45
N GLY A 121 8.03 10.62 -1.94
CA GLY A 121 8.81 10.41 -0.72
C GLY A 121 10.29 10.68 -0.97
N SER A 122 10.83 11.74 -0.37
CA SER A 122 12.20 12.18 -0.60
C SER A 122 13.24 11.18 -0.09
N LYS A 123 12.99 10.55 1.07
CA LYS A 123 13.93 9.62 1.69
C LYS A 123 13.86 8.26 1.01
N THR A 124 12.64 7.78 0.75
CA THR A 124 12.35 6.55 0.02
C THR A 124 12.98 6.60 -1.37
N THR A 125 12.72 7.67 -2.13
CA THR A 125 13.29 7.80 -3.49
C THR A 125 14.82 7.90 -3.45
N ARG A 126 15.39 8.52 -2.41
CA ARG A 126 16.85 8.58 -2.25
C ARG A 126 17.47 7.21 -2.02
N LEU A 127 16.89 6.38 -1.14
CA LEU A 127 17.37 5.01 -0.91
C LEU A 127 17.21 4.16 -2.18
N MET A 128 16.07 4.24 -2.85
CA MET A 128 15.83 3.54 -4.12
C MET A 128 16.91 3.87 -5.18
N LYS A 129 17.31 5.14 -5.28
CA LYS A 129 18.40 5.61 -6.17
C LYS A 129 19.80 5.11 -5.77
N GLN A 130 20.00 4.75 -4.50
CA GLN A 130 21.26 4.17 -4.04
C GLN A 130 21.37 2.70 -4.41
N VAL A 131 20.24 1.99 -4.42
CA VAL A 131 20.14 0.60 -4.90
C VAL A 131 20.36 0.53 -6.41
N ASP A 132 19.67 1.40 -7.16
CA ASP A 132 19.83 1.50 -8.61
C ASP A 132 19.82 2.98 -9.07
N ALA A 133 20.96 3.45 -9.58
CA ALA A 133 21.10 4.82 -10.07
C ALA A 133 20.42 5.06 -11.43
N ALA A 134 20.10 4.00 -12.18
CA ALA A 134 19.48 4.04 -13.51
C ALA A 134 17.94 4.04 -13.47
N ILE A 135 17.35 4.28 -12.28
CA ILE A 135 15.90 4.28 -12.12
C ILE A 135 15.21 5.25 -13.07
N ASN A 136 14.20 4.72 -13.75
CA ASN A 136 13.27 5.47 -14.60
C ASN A 136 11.93 4.73 -14.60
N PRO A 137 10.84 5.34 -15.11
CA PRO A 137 9.52 4.72 -15.07
C PRO A 137 9.45 3.31 -15.67
N THR A 138 10.24 3.03 -16.72
CA THR A 138 10.29 1.70 -17.34
C THR A 138 10.96 0.69 -16.41
N VAL A 139 12.11 1.05 -15.84
CA VAL A 139 12.85 0.18 -14.89
C VAL A 139 11.98 -0.12 -13.66
N ILE A 140 11.34 0.91 -13.09
CA ILE A 140 10.42 0.75 -11.95
C ILE A 140 9.29 -0.22 -12.30
N THR A 141 8.62 -0.04 -13.44
CA THR A 141 7.51 -0.92 -13.86
C THR A 141 7.95 -2.38 -14.00
N LYS A 142 9.15 -2.62 -14.54
CA LYS A 142 9.71 -3.97 -14.63
C LYS A 142 10.00 -4.57 -13.25
N SER A 143 10.62 -3.79 -12.37
CA SER A 143 10.93 -4.25 -11.01
C SER A 143 9.67 -4.45 -10.17
N ILE A 144 8.58 -3.71 -10.42
CA ILE A 144 7.25 -4.02 -9.83
C ILE A 144 6.79 -5.42 -10.24
N GLY A 145 6.86 -5.76 -11.54
CA GLY A 145 6.47 -7.10 -12.01
C GLY A 145 7.27 -8.22 -11.35
N LYS A 146 8.59 -8.07 -11.31
CA LYS A 146 9.48 -9.04 -10.63
C LYS A 146 9.21 -9.11 -9.12
N SER A 147 9.01 -7.98 -8.47
CA SER A 147 8.71 -7.92 -7.04
C SER A 147 7.37 -8.60 -6.72
N LEU A 148 6.32 -8.39 -7.52
CA LEU A 148 5.05 -9.09 -7.33
C LEU A 148 5.20 -10.60 -7.43
N ARG A 149 6.11 -11.09 -8.30
CA ARG A 149 6.44 -12.51 -8.35
C ARG A 149 7.07 -13.01 -7.05
N LEU A 150 8.05 -12.27 -6.51
CA LEU A 150 8.66 -12.58 -5.21
C LEU A 150 7.63 -12.57 -4.07
N ILE A 151 6.73 -11.57 -4.05
CA ILE A 151 5.65 -11.50 -3.04
C ILE A 151 4.74 -12.72 -3.16
N TYR A 152 4.35 -13.07 -4.39
CA TYR A 152 3.50 -14.23 -4.62
C TYR A 152 4.13 -15.52 -4.08
N ASP A 153 5.39 -15.79 -4.47
CA ASP A 153 6.11 -17.03 -4.12
C ASP A 153 6.47 -17.10 -2.62
N GLU A 154 6.86 -15.96 -2.01
CA GLU A 154 7.38 -15.94 -0.64
C GLU A 154 6.30 -15.67 0.41
N ILE A 155 5.30 -14.85 0.09
CA ILE A 155 4.30 -14.37 1.05
C ILE A 155 2.92 -14.96 0.78
N TYR A 156 2.40 -14.82 -0.45
CA TYR A 156 1.00 -15.14 -0.70
C TYR A 156 0.70 -16.64 -0.69
N ILE A 157 1.49 -17.46 -1.37
CA ILE A 157 1.23 -18.92 -1.40
C ILE A 157 1.57 -19.63 -0.09
N ASN A 158 2.39 -19.01 0.76
CA ASN A 158 2.79 -19.57 2.05
C ASN A 158 1.82 -19.18 3.18
N GLY A 159 0.88 -18.27 2.92
CA GLY A 159 -0.18 -17.86 3.83
C GLY A 159 -1.39 -18.78 3.77
N ASN A 160 -1.35 -19.94 4.43
CA ASN A 160 -2.44 -20.93 4.44
C ASN A 160 -3.61 -20.56 5.38
N SER A 161 -4.11 -19.32 5.34
CA SER A 161 -5.25 -18.91 6.17
C SER A 161 -6.40 -18.42 5.31
N GLU A 162 -7.60 -18.95 5.60
CA GLU A 162 -8.88 -18.55 4.98
C GLU A 162 -9.25 -17.08 5.25
N LEU A 163 -8.48 -16.40 6.10
CA LEU A 163 -8.61 -14.97 6.40
C LEU A 163 -7.97 -14.07 5.33
N TYR A 164 -7.18 -14.66 4.41
CA TYR A 164 -6.56 -13.93 3.30
C TYR A 164 -7.28 -14.23 1.98
N PRO A 165 -7.27 -13.27 1.03
CA PRO A 165 -7.74 -13.54 -0.32
C PRO A 165 -6.84 -14.58 -1.00
N GLU A 166 -7.41 -15.29 -1.97
CA GLU A 166 -6.66 -16.22 -2.81
C GLU A 166 -5.37 -15.58 -3.36
N PRO A 167 -4.21 -16.26 -3.31
CA PRO A 167 -2.91 -15.66 -3.66
C PRO A 167 -2.87 -14.98 -5.04
N LYS A 168 -3.56 -15.57 -6.03
CA LYS A 168 -3.68 -15.00 -7.38
C LYS A 168 -4.47 -13.68 -7.35
N LEU A 169 -5.58 -13.65 -6.62
CA LEU A 169 -6.42 -12.47 -6.46
C LEU A 169 -5.65 -11.32 -5.82
N ARG A 170 -4.82 -11.60 -4.81
CA ARG A 170 -3.96 -10.60 -4.15
C ARG A 170 -3.03 -9.89 -5.15
N VAL A 171 -2.42 -10.62 -6.09
CA VAL A 171 -1.61 -10.02 -7.17
C VAL A 171 -2.45 -9.06 -8.03
N GLY A 172 -3.65 -9.47 -8.43
CA GLY A 172 -4.56 -8.62 -9.19
C GLY A 172 -4.97 -7.35 -8.43
N ILE A 173 -5.25 -7.49 -7.14
CA ILE A 173 -5.59 -6.39 -6.23
C ILE A 173 -4.43 -5.39 -6.10
N SER A 174 -3.19 -5.85 -5.94
CA SER A 174 -2.02 -4.95 -5.92
C SER A 174 -1.85 -4.21 -7.24
N ILE A 175 -2.05 -4.87 -8.38
CA ILE A 175 -2.01 -4.25 -9.70
C ILE A 175 -3.08 -3.17 -9.85
N ALA A 176 -4.30 -3.45 -9.40
CA ALA A 176 -5.37 -2.47 -9.35
C ALA A 176 -4.97 -1.25 -8.50
N GLY A 177 -4.30 -1.47 -7.36
CA GLY A 177 -3.75 -0.40 -6.51
C GLY A 177 -2.75 0.50 -7.25
N TYR A 178 -1.81 -0.07 -8.00
CA TYR A 178 -0.87 0.71 -8.83
C TYR A 178 -1.59 1.53 -9.90
N LEU A 179 -2.55 0.92 -10.62
CA LEU A 179 -3.34 1.63 -11.64
C LEU A 179 -4.22 2.73 -11.03
N SER A 180 -4.74 2.52 -9.82
CA SER A 180 -5.52 3.48 -9.06
C SER A 180 -4.71 4.75 -8.73
N PHE A 181 -3.41 4.59 -8.44
CA PHE A 181 -2.48 5.72 -8.33
C PHE A 181 -2.32 6.44 -9.67
N TYR A 182 -2.01 5.73 -10.75
CA TYR A 182 -1.80 6.33 -12.07
C TYR A 182 -3.03 7.05 -12.61
N HIS A 183 -4.21 6.51 -12.35
CA HIS A 183 -5.48 7.13 -12.71
C HIS A 183 -5.61 8.54 -12.10
N ARG A 184 -5.21 8.69 -10.83
CA ARG A 184 -5.18 10.00 -10.15
C ARG A 184 -4.02 10.87 -10.64
N TYR A 185 -2.87 10.27 -10.91
CA TYR A 185 -1.69 10.98 -11.38
C TYR A 185 -1.89 11.62 -12.76
N PHE A 186 -2.60 10.95 -13.66
CA PHE A 186 -2.91 11.44 -15.01
C PHE A 186 -4.27 12.16 -15.10
N GLY A 187 -5.10 12.11 -14.05
CA GLY A 187 -6.49 12.62 -14.06
C GLY A 187 -7.49 11.66 -14.70
N SER A 188 -7.08 10.93 -15.73
CA SER A 188 -7.75 9.76 -16.31
C SER A 188 -6.71 8.73 -16.72
N LEU A 189 -7.06 7.45 -16.79
CA LEU A 189 -6.08 6.39 -17.05
C LEU A 189 -5.93 6.19 -18.57
N PRO A 190 -4.80 6.55 -19.19
CA PRO A 190 -4.68 6.45 -20.65
C PRO A 190 -4.61 4.99 -21.08
N GLU A 191 -5.47 4.55 -22.00
CA GLU A 191 -5.56 3.14 -22.44
C GLU A 191 -4.21 2.55 -22.86
N GLY A 192 -3.48 3.27 -23.71
CA GLY A 192 -2.15 2.83 -24.19
C GLY A 192 -1.06 2.82 -23.11
N PHE A 193 -1.26 3.51 -22.00
CA PHE A 193 -0.42 3.37 -20.80
C PHE A 193 -0.83 2.13 -20.01
N THR A 194 -2.13 1.95 -19.74
CA THR A 194 -2.67 0.81 -18.99
C THR A 194 -2.23 -0.52 -19.58
N VAL A 195 -2.44 -0.71 -20.90
CA VAL A 195 -2.07 -1.94 -21.60
C VAL A 195 -0.57 -2.18 -21.50
N ARG A 196 0.26 -1.15 -21.68
CA ARG A 196 1.72 -1.27 -21.59
C ARG A 196 2.19 -1.61 -20.19
N PHE A 197 1.60 -0.98 -19.17
CA PHE A 197 1.89 -1.25 -17.78
C PHE A 197 1.56 -2.70 -17.45
N LEU A 198 0.33 -3.15 -17.74
CA LEU A 198 -0.12 -4.52 -17.51
C LEU A 198 0.78 -5.53 -18.23
N LEU A 199 0.99 -5.37 -19.54
CA LEU A 199 1.84 -6.30 -20.30
C LEU A 199 3.28 -6.36 -19.78
N THR A 200 3.83 -5.22 -19.33
CA THR A 200 5.18 -5.18 -18.76
C THR A 200 5.21 -5.91 -17.42
N VAL A 201 4.29 -5.59 -16.49
CA VAL A 201 4.22 -6.22 -15.16
C VAL A 201 4.02 -7.74 -15.31
N MET A 202 3.08 -8.17 -16.16
CA MET A 202 2.81 -9.59 -16.38
C MET A 202 4.01 -10.33 -16.95
N ARG A 203 4.68 -9.75 -17.95
CA ARG A 203 5.84 -10.37 -18.59
C ARG A 203 7.02 -10.49 -17.64
N GLU A 204 7.34 -9.43 -16.93
CA GLU A 204 8.55 -9.37 -16.10
C GLU A 204 8.39 -10.18 -14.80
N GLY A 205 7.17 -10.31 -14.28
CA GLY A 205 6.87 -11.21 -13.17
C GLY A 205 6.52 -12.65 -13.57
N ASN A 206 6.45 -12.95 -14.88
CA ASN A 206 5.91 -14.22 -15.37
C ASN A 206 4.54 -14.59 -14.73
N LEU A 207 3.63 -13.61 -14.71
CA LEU A 207 2.35 -13.69 -13.98
C LEU A 207 1.18 -14.09 -14.89
N SER A 208 1.39 -14.27 -16.20
CA SER A 208 0.31 -14.54 -17.16
C SER A 208 -0.51 -15.78 -16.80
N GLY A 209 0.13 -16.88 -16.41
CA GLY A 209 -0.56 -18.10 -15.97
C GLY A 209 -1.19 -17.99 -14.58
N LEU A 210 -0.87 -16.95 -13.81
CA LEU A 210 -1.53 -16.70 -12.54
C LEU A 210 -2.94 -16.13 -12.75
N LEU A 211 -3.14 -15.37 -13.83
CA LEU A 211 -4.44 -14.80 -14.19
C LEU A 211 -5.38 -15.76 -14.92
N GLU A 212 -4.91 -16.95 -15.31
CA GLU A 212 -5.77 -18.00 -15.84
C GLU A 212 -6.60 -18.65 -14.74
N GLY A 213 -7.92 -18.73 -14.96
CA GLY A 213 -8.88 -19.38 -14.05
C GLY A 213 -9.50 -18.47 -12.98
N PHE A 214 -9.48 -17.15 -13.16
CA PHE A 214 -10.21 -16.22 -12.30
C PHE A 214 -11.73 -16.38 -12.46
N ASP A 215 -12.45 -16.57 -11.35
CA ASP A 215 -13.93 -16.55 -11.31
C ASP A 215 -14.41 -15.13 -11.04
N GLU A 216 -15.03 -14.52 -12.04
CA GLU A 216 -15.55 -13.14 -11.97
C GLU A 216 -16.59 -12.96 -10.85
N ASN A 217 -17.42 -13.98 -10.58
CA ASN A 217 -18.50 -13.87 -9.58
C ASN A 217 -17.98 -13.83 -8.13
N GLN A 218 -16.89 -14.55 -7.85
CA GLN A 218 -16.26 -14.49 -6.53
C GLN A 218 -15.62 -13.12 -6.28
N GLN A 219 -15.16 -12.44 -7.34
CA GLN A 219 -14.58 -11.10 -7.23
C GLN A 219 -15.63 -10.04 -6.94
N GLU A 220 -16.79 -10.06 -7.60
CA GLU A 220 -17.85 -9.08 -7.35
C GLU A 220 -18.28 -9.09 -5.89
N ASN A 221 -18.51 -10.28 -5.32
CA ASN A 221 -18.87 -10.43 -3.90
C ASN A 221 -17.76 -9.90 -2.96
N ALA A 222 -16.49 -10.18 -3.28
CA ALA A 222 -15.36 -9.67 -2.50
C ALA A 222 -15.26 -8.13 -2.59
N VAL A 223 -15.46 -7.55 -3.77
CA VAL A 223 -15.43 -6.09 -4.00
C VAL A 223 -16.56 -5.37 -3.28
N GLU A 224 -17.78 -5.91 -3.33
CA GLU A 224 -18.92 -5.36 -2.58
C GLU A 224 -18.67 -5.41 -1.06
N LYS A 225 -18.11 -6.51 -0.58
CA LYS A 225 -17.77 -6.67 0.83
C LYS A 225 -16.65 -5.71 1.26
N ILE A 226 -15.57 -5.58 0.48
CA ILE A 226 -14.52 -4.57 0.69
C ILE A 226 -15.13 -3.17 0.80
N THR A 227 -16.03 -2.83 -0.12
CA THR A 227 -16.66 -1.51 -0.17
C THR A 227 -17.52 -1.26 1.08
N SER A 228 -18.34 -2.23 1.48
CA SER A 228 -19.21 -2.09 2.66
C SER A 228 -18.43 -2.05 3.98
N THR A 229 -17.43 -2.92 4.19
CA THR A 229 -16.57 -2.90 5.38
C THR A 229 -15.79 -1.59 5.48
N HIS A 230 -15.26 -1.09 4.35
CA HIS A 230 -14.57 0.21 4.35
C HIS A 230 -15.49 1.41 4.55
N ALA A 231 -16.73 1.37 4.04
CA ALA A 231 -17.70 2.42 4.29
C ALA A 231 -17.98 2.53 5.80
N GLN A 232 -18.19 1.40 6.49
CA GLN A 232 -18.38 1.38 7.94
C GLN A 232 -17.16 1.93 8.71
N LEU A 233 -15.94 1.54 8.32
CA LEU A 233 -14.72 2.07 8.92
C LEU A 233 -14.57 3.58 8.69
N GLN A 234 -14.90 4.08 7.51
CA GLN A 234 -14.85 5.51 7.18
C GLN A 234 -15.90 6.32 7.94
N GLU A 235 -17.11 5.78 8.14
CA GLU A 235 -18.14 6.40 8.96
C GLU A 235 -17.73 6.47 10.43
N ARG A 236 -17.09 5.42 10.94
CA ARG A 236 -16.65 5.33 12.33
C ARG A 236 -15.38 6.13 12.62
N PHE A 237 -14.48 6.23 11.64
CA PHE A 237 -13.21 6.95 11.73
C PHE A 237 -13.06 7.93 10.56
N PRO A 238 -13.90 8.98 10.47
CA PRO A 238 -13.84 9.97 9.40
C PRO A 238 -12.50 10.73 9.39
N LEU A 239 -11.74 10.64 10.49
CA LEU A 239 -10.40 11.18 10.68
C LEU A 239 -9.28 10.38 9.97
N MET A 240 -9.54 9.24 9.32
CA MET A 240 -8.53 8.45 8.57
C MET A 240 -7.71 9.25 7.54
N ILE A 241 -8.28 10.34 7.05
CA ILE A 241 -7.69 11.21 6.01
C ILE A 241 -7.44 12.62 6.55
N LEU A 242 -7.85 12.90 7.79
CA LEU A 242 -7.76 14.23 8.39
C LEU A 242 -6.31 14.48 8.82
N GLY A 243 -5.77 15.59 8.35
CA GLY A 243 -4.38 15.98 8.58
C GLY A 243 -3.41 15.69 7.44
N PHE A 244 -3.76 14.95 6.38
CA PHE A 244 -2.91 14.88 5.20
C PHE A 244 -2.81 16.25 4.51
N LYS A 245 -1.63 16.60 4.00
CA LYS A 245 -1.52 17.68 3.01
C LYS A 245 -2.33 17.28 1.78
N GLN A 246 -3.05 18.25 1.21
CA GLN A 246 -3.98 18.05 0.09
C GLN A 246 -3.42 17.14 -1.02
N LYS A 247 -2.18 17.40 -1.43
CA LYS A 247 -1.49 16.63 -2.47
C LYS A 247 -1.48 15.14 -2.17
N PHE A 248 -1.14 14.72 -0.95
CA PHE A 248 -0.99 13.32 -0.59
C PHE A 248 -2.32 12.66 -0.28
N GLY A 249 -3.23 13.38 0.40
CA GLY A 249 -4.59 12.90 0.65
C GLY A 249 -5.34 12.57 -0.66
N TYR A 250 -5.10 13.34 -1.73
CA TYR A 250 -5.67 13.06 -3.04
C TYR A 250 -5.27 11.68 -3.59
N PHE A 251 -4.00 11.28 -3.42
CA PHE A 251 -3.50 9.98 -3.88
C PHE A 251 -3.80 8.83 -2.91
N LEU A 252 -3.84 9.12 -1.60
CA LEU A 252 -4.04 8.16 -0.52
C LEU A 252 -5.49 8.15 -0.02
N THR A 253 -6.43 8.12 -0.96
CA THR A 253 -7.85 8.04 -0.59
C THR A 253 -8.27 6.64 -0.19
N SER A 254 -9.17 6.58 0.79
CA SER A 254 -9.77 5.35 1.29
C SER A 254 -10.82 4.76 0.34
N GLN A 255 -11.29 5.54 -0.65
CA GLN A 255 -12.35 5.12 -1.58
C GLN A 255 -11.76 4.38 -2.80
N PHE A 256 -12.05 3.08 -2.83
CA PHE A 256 -11.55 2.09 -3.80
C PHE A 256 -12.06 2.35 -5.23
N ASP A 257 -13.33 2.75 -5.39
CA ASP A 257 -14.02 2.94 -6.68
C ASP A 257 -14.78 4.29 -6.78
N ALA A 258 -14.13 5.37 -6.36
CA ALA A 258 -14.77 6.69 -6.39
C ALA A 258 -15.00 7.18 -7.83
N SER A 259 -16.26 7.53 -8.14
CA SER A 259 -16.60 8.21 -9.39
C SER A 259 -15.81 9.51 -9.57
N GLU A 260 -15.73 10.05 -10.78
CA GLU A 260 -15.08 11.36 -11.00
C GLU A 260 -15.69 12.48 -10.13
N ASN A 261 -17.01 12.42 -9.92
CA ASN A 261 -17.71 13.35 -9.04
C ASN A 261 -17.29 13.17 -7.58
N ASP A 262 -17.19 11.94 -7.10
CA ASP A 262 -16.79 11.67 -5.71
C ASP A 262 -15.33 12.01 -5.45
N ARG A 263 -14.45 11.77 -6.43
CA ARG A 263 -13.06 12.26 -6.39
C ARG A 263 -12.98 13.78 -6.31
N THR A 264 -13.83 14.48 -7.06
CA THR A 264 -13.90 15.95 -7.04
C THR A 264 -14.37 16.44 -5.67
N LYS A 265 -15.44 15.87 -5.13
CA LYS A 265 -15.93 16.19 -3.78
C LYS A 265 -14.87 15.91 -2.72
N HIS A 266 -14.17 14.78 -2.81
CA HIS A 266 -13.10 14.43 -1.89
C HIS A 266 -11.95 15.44 -1.93
N ARG A 267 -11.53 15.88 -3.14
CA ARG A 267 -10.54 16.94 -3.29
C ARG A 267 -10.98 18.25 -2.63
N MET A 268 -12.23 18.68 -2.86
CA MET A 268 -12.77 19.90 -2.24
C MET A 268 -12.84 19.79 -0.71
N MET A 269 -13.16 18.60 -0.18
CA MET A 269 -13.15 18.33 1.26
C MET A 269 -11.74 18.47 1.85
N LEU A 270 -10.72 17.92 1.17
CA LEU A 270 -9.32 18.06 1.59
C LEU A 270 -8.85 19.53 1.56
N GLU A 271 -9.23 20.30 0.54
CA GLU A 271 -8.93 21.74 0.44
C GLU A 271 -9.50 22.53 1.61
N LYS A 272 -10.79 22.31 1.91
CA LYS A 272 -11.44 22.94 3.06
C LYS A 272 -10.71 22.59 4.36
N HIS A 273 -10.38 21.32 4.57
CA HIS A 273 -9.73 20.89 5.80
C HIS A 273 -8.31 21.44 5.98
N VAL A 274 -7.51 21.53 4.91
CA VAL A 274 -6.19 22.16 4.95
C VAL A 274 -6.32 23.64 5.33
N SER A 275 -7.31 24.35 4.77
CA SER A 275 -7.55 25.76 5.11
C SER A 275 -7.91 25.97 6.59
N GLU A 276 -8.57 25.01 7.23
CA GLU A 276 -8.90 25.06 8.66
C GLU A 276 -7.64 25.01 9.55
N PHE A 277 -6.60 24.27 9.14
CA PHE A 277 -5.32 24.20 9.85
C PHE A 277 -4.38 25.38 9.60
N GLU A 278 -4.47 26.03 8.43
CA GLU A 278 -3.68 27.24 8.16
C GLU A 278 -4.21 28.48 8.92
N LEU A 279 -5.44 28.42 9.43
CA LEU A 279 -6.08 29.48 10.21
C LEU A 279 -5.95 29.30 11.73
N SER A 280 -5.35 28.20 12.20
CA SER A 280 -5.14 27.83 13.62
C SER A 280 -3.68 27.89 14.03
#